data_AF-A0A7K8LQF6-F1
#
_entry.id   AF-A0A7K8LQF6-F1
#
_cell.length_a   1.000
_cell.length_b   1.000
_cell.length_c   1.000
_cell.angle_alpha   90.00
_cell.angle_beta   90.00
_cell.angle_gamma   90.00
#
_symmetry.space_group_name_H-M   'P 1'
#
loop_
_entity.id
_entity.type
_entity.pdbx_description
1 polymer ?
#
loop_
_entity_poly.entity_id
_entity_poly.type
_entity_poly.pdbx_seq_one_letter_code
_entity_poly.pdbx_strand_id
1 'polypeptide(L)'
;TNRTMAAMPVSESVSSSYTTDKPAAPSYGLIADLPLPVPFFLAVFFNGFTYKMPDVPDTFPELSELSISQLTSMNEQEEVLLEQFVTLPLFFQVFFFRDELVKSIEELASKLSELEAKLEEKSFFYLVFFVQSQSKPAFFFESFFLKACSSCIFFALFFLLKVAAHEAEEESDTIAEDFLEGKTFFYDFFFSFMEKRTLCHCRRAKEEKLQQAIAMHSQFHALF
;
A
#
# COMPACT_ATOMS: atom_id res chain seq x y z
N THR A 1 2.58 -79.47 -22.22
CA THR A 1 3.99 -79.56 -21.79
C THR A 1 4.18 -78.64 -20.60
N ASN A 2 4.54 -79.23 -19.46
CA ASN A 2 5.02 -78.69 -18.18
C ASN A 2 4.39 -77.46 -17.48
N ARG A 3 3.84 -77.77 -16.29
CA ARG A 3 3.66 -76.94 -15.09
C ARG A 3 5.00 -76.51 -14.48
N THR A 4 4.98 -75.42 -13.72
CA THR A 4 5.77 -75.14 -12.48
C THR A 4 5.07 -73.89 -11.86
N MET A 5 4.11 -73.93 -10.92
CA MET A 5 4.15 -74.24 -9.45
C MET A 5 5.45 -73.78 -8.78
N ALA A 6 5.56 -73.05 -7.67
CA ALA A 6 4.72 -72.46 -6.61
C ALA A 6 5.65 -71.35 -5.98
N ALA A 7 5.31 -70.50 -5.01
CA ALA A 7 4.69 -70.75 -3.72
C ALA A 7 4.36 -69.42 -3.00
N MET A 8 3.29 -69.44 -2.19
CA MET A 8 3.14 -68.59 -1.01
C MET A 8 3.84 -69.25 0.19
N PRO A 9 4.21 -68.46 1.22
CA PRO A 9 3.54 -68.56 2.53
C PRO A 9 3.12 -67.13 3.01
N VAL A 10 1.94 -66.84 3.55
CA VAL A 10 1.19 -67.29 4.74
C VAL A 10 1.85 -66.85 6.07
N SER A 11 1.20 -65.83 6.68
CA SER A 11 1.03 -65.44 8.11
C SER A 11 2.28 -65.39 9.02
N GLU A 12 2.42 -64.57 10.06
CA GLU A 12 1.55 -63.82 10.97
C GLU A 12 2.52 -63.06 11.89
N SER A 13 2.22 -61.83 12.30
CA SER A 13 2.40 -61.36 13.69
C SER A 13 2.26 -59.85 13.77
N VAL A 14 1.21 -59.42 14.47
CA VAL A 14 1.03 -58.07 15.00
C VAL A 14 2.23 -57.71 15.89
N SER A 15 2.77 -56.50 15.74
CA SER A 15 3.50 -55.82 16.80
C SER A 15 3.29 -54.32 16.67
N SER A 16 2.46 -53.81 17.58
CA SER A 16 2.29 -52.40 17.90
C SER A 16 3.62 -51.82 18.38
N SER A 17 4.09 -50.78 17.72
CA SER A 17 5.05 -49.82 18.30
C SER A 17 4.83 -48.44 17.69
N TYR A 18 4.07 -47.65 18.42
CA TYR A 18 4.08 -46.19 18.41
C TYR A 18 5.51 -45.67 18.46
N THR A 19 5.98 -45.08 17.37
CA THR A 19 7.18 -44.25 17.35
C THR A 19 6.84 -42.95 16.64
N THR A 20 6.90 -41.87 17.41
CA THR A 20 6.89 -40.48 16.96
C THR A 20 8.09 -40.25 16.06
N ASP A 21 7.98 -40.46 14.75
CA ASP A 21 8.91 -39.89 13.79
C ASP A 21 8.17 -39.63 12.48
N LYS A 22 7.85 -38.35 12.30
CA LYS A 22 7.26 -37.76 11.11
C LYS A 22 8.14 -38.11 9.90
N PRO A 23 7.67 -38.83 8.88
CA PRO A 23 8.44 -38.92 7.64
C PRO A 23 8.53 -37.52 7.04
N ALA A 24 9.75 -37.02 6.87
CA ALA A 24 10.00 -35.79 6.14
C ALA A 24 9.37 -35.94 4.75
N ALA A 25 8.43 -35.06 4.42
CA ALA A 25 7.79 -35.05 3.11
C ALA A 25 8.86 -34.91 2.02
N PRO A 26 8.71 -35.59 0.86
CA PRO A 26 9.66 -35.47 -0.23
C PRO A 26 9.76 -34.01 -0.66
N SER A 27 10.99 -33.51 -0.89
CA SER A 27 11.23 -32.15 -1.37
C SER A 27 10.76 -32.01 -2.82
N TYR A 28 9.45 -31.85 -3.04
CA TYR A 28 8.94 -31.37 -4.30
C TYR A 28 9.21 -29.86 -4.40
N GLY A 29 9.63 -29.46 -5.60
CA GLY A 29 10.29 -28.19 -5.89
C GLY A 29 9.58 -26.95 -5.38
N LEU A 30 10.38 -25.89 -5.19
CA LEU A 30 9.94 -24.55 -4.85
C LEU A 30 8.83 -24.11 -5.81
N ILE A 31 7.60 -24.06 -5.30
CA ILE A 31 6.46 -23.45 -5.99
C ILE A 31 6.73 -21.94 -5.97
N ALA A 32 7.27 -21.40 -7.06
CA ALA A 32 7.65 -20.00 -7.17
C ALA A 32 6.46 -19.03 -7.36
N ASP A 33 5.24 -19.56 -7.50
CA ASP A 33 4.02 -18.80 -7.82
C ASP A 33 2.95 -18.83 -6.71
N LEU A 34 3.34 -19.06 -5.45
CA LEU A 34 2.43 -18.81 -4.34
C LEU A 34 2.43 -17.30 -4.03
N PRO A 35 1.26 -16.63 -3.90
CA PRO A 35 1.22 -15.24 -3.47
C PRO A 35 2.06 -15.07 -2.21
N LEU A 36 2.92 -14.04 -2.22
CA LEU A 36 3.85 -13.77 -1.12
C LEU A 36 3.08 -13.87 0.22
N PRO A 37 3.58 -14.65 1.19
CA PRO A 37 2.96 -14.68 2.51
C PRO A 37 2.89 -13.26 3.04
N VAL A 38 1.66 -12.80 3.31
CA VAL A 38 1.40 -11.47 3.87
C VAL A 38 2.32 -11.31 5.08
N PRO A 39 3.15 -10.25 5.15
CA PRO A 39 4.13 -10.09 6.21
C PRO A 39 3.46 -10.23 7.58
N PHE A 40 3.77 -11.31 8.28
CA PHE A 40 3.24 -11.62 9.61
C PHE A 40 3.54 -10.52 10.64
N PHE A 41 4.50 -9.65 10.33
CA PHE A 41 4.98 -8.56 11.17
C PHE A 41 4.09 -7.31 11.16
N LEU A 42 3.20 -7.14 10.17
CA LEU A 42 2.23 -6.03 10.17
C LEU A 42 1.01 -6.31 11.06
N ALA A 43 0.81 -7.57 11.50
CA ALA A 43 -0.29 -7.95 12.38
C ALA A 43 -0.15 -7.44 13.83
N VAL A 44 0.95 -6.75 14.18
CA VAL A 44 1.24 -6.38 15.58
C VAL A 44 0.92 -4.92 15.93
N PHE A 45 0.62 -3.99 15.00
CA PHE A 45 0.68 -2.57 15.39
C PHE A 45 -0.43 -1.59 15.02
N PHE A 46 -1.60 -2.04 14.56
CA PHE A 46 -2.76 -1.14 14.55
C PHE A 46 -4.02 -1.84 15.09
N ASN A 47 -4.46 -1.39 16.28
CA ASN A 47 -5.77 -1.68 16.90
C ASN A 47 -6.09 -3.10 17.38
N GLY A 48 -5.11 -3.96 17.66
CA GLY A 48 -5.35 -5.15 18.49
C GLY A 48 -6.19 -6.27 17.85
N PHE A 49 -6.52 -6.19 16.56
CA PHE A 49 -7.11 -7.30 15.81
C PHE A 49 -6.01 -8.30 15.43
N THR A 50 -5.69 -9.21 16.35
CA THR A 50 -4.93 -10.40 15.98
C THR A 50 -5.86 -11.37 15.28
N TYR A 51 -5.77 -11.47 13.96
CA TYR A 51 -6.45 -12.57 13.26
C TYR A 51 -5.92 -13.90 13.82
N LYS A 52 -6.82 -14.72 14.34
CA LYS A 52 -6.54 -16.09 14.78
C LYS A 52 -7.46 -17.00 13.99
N MET A 53 -6.88 -17.83 13.15
CA MET A 53 -7.64 -18.86 12.45
C MET A 53 -8.16 -19.85 13.52
N PRO A 54 -9.45 -20.19 13.51
CA PRO A 54 -9.98 -21.19 14.44
C PRO A 54 -9.26 -22.52 14.25
N ASP A 55 -9.01 -23.23 15.35
CA ASP A 55 -8.41 -24.55 15.30
C ASP A 55 -9.35 -25.54 14.57
N VAL A 56 -8.77 -26.35 13.67
CA VAL A 56 -9.54 -27.36 12.93
C VAL A 56 -9.86 -28.51 13.87
N PRO A 57 -11.13 -28.89 14.06
CA PRO A 57 -11.50 -30.04 14.88
C PRO A 57 -10.96 -31.34 14.26
N ASP A 58 -10.40 -32.22 15.09
CA ASP A 58 -9.94 -33.56 14.67
C ASP A 58 -11.11 -34.56 14.51
N THR A 59 -12.32 -34.18 14.95
CA THR A 59 -13.52 -35.03 14.92
C THR A 59 -14.77 -34.21 14.63
N PHE A 60 -15.71 -34.81 13.89
CA PHE A 60 -17.02 -34.22 13.55
C PHE A 60 -18.14 -35.04 14.20
N PRO A 61 -18.51 -34.75 15.46
CA PRO A 61 -19.55 -35.49 16.16
C PRO A 61 -20.90 -35.46 15.44
N GLU A 62 -21.16 -34.44 14.61
CA GLU A 62 -22.37 -34.28 13.81
C GLU A 62 -22.57 -35.41 12.78
N LEU A 63 -21.48 -36.05 12.34
CA LEU A 63 -21.53 -37.19 11.42
C LEU A 63 -22.00 -38.48 12.09
N SER A 64 -21.90 -38.57 13.42
CA SER A 64 -22.32 -39.77 14.17
C SER A 64 -23.84 -39.89 14.32
N GLU A 65 -24.58 -38.80 14.07
CA GLU A 65 -26.04 -38.75 14.13
C GLU A 65 -26.71 -39.17 12.81
N LEU A 66 -25.93 -39.31 11.74
CA LEU A 66 -26.43 -39.63 10.40
C LEU A 66 -26.42 -41.15 10.14
N SER A 67 -27.39 -41.61 9.34
CA SER A 67 -27.48 -43.03 8.96
C SER A 67 -26.42 -43.44 7.93
N ILE A 68 -26.08 -44.73 7.87
CA ILE A 68 -25.06 -45.28 6.93
C ILE A 68 -25.40 -44.96 5.47
N SER A 69 -26.68 -44.99 5.09
CA SER A 69 -27.13 -44.61 3.75
C SER A 69 -26.93 -43.12 3.47
N GLN A 70 -27.11 -42.25 4.46
CA GLN A 70 -26.87 -40.81 4.33
C GLN A 70 -25.38 -40.50 4.23
N LEU A 71 -24.55 -41.14 5.06
CA LEU A 71 -23.08 -41.03 4.94
C LEU A 71 -22.59 -41.50 3.57
N THR A 72 -23.11 -42.62 3.08
CA THR A 72 -22.73 -43.16 1.77
C THR A 72 -23.13 -42.19 0.65
N SER A 73 -24.35 -41.66 0.71
CA SER A 73 -24.82 -40.63 -0.23
C SER A 73 -23.99 -39.35 -0.18
N MET A 74 -23.63 -38.86 1.01
CA MET A 74 -22.77 -37.68 1.17
C MET A 74 -21.35 -37.93 0.65
N ASN A 75 -20.80 -39.11 0.86
CA ASN A 75 -19.46 -39.46 0.39
C ASN A 75 -19.40 -39.62 -1.14
N GLU A 76 -20.51 -40.04 -1.76
CA GLU A 76 -20.62 -40.22 -3.22
C GLU A 76 -21.03 -38.93 -3.96
N GLN A 77 -21.67 -37.98 -3.26
CA GLN A 77 -22.20 -36.73 -3.84
C GLN A 77 -21.57 -35.52 -3.16
N GLU A 78 -20.60 -34.91 -3.87
CA GLU A 78 -19.88 -33.72 -3.41
C GLU A 78 -20.81 -32.55 -3.05
N GLU A 79 -21.89 -32.32 -3.82
CA GLU A 79 -22.84 -31.24 -3.55
C GLU A 79 -23.51 -31.35 -2.17
N VAL A 80 -23.90 -32.57 -1.76
CA VAL A 80 -24.53 -32.84 -0.46
C VAL A 80 -23.50 -32.69 0.67
N LEU A 81 -22.26 -33.05 0.41
CA LEU A 81 -21.15 -32.88 1.34
C LEU A 81 -20.83 -31.39 1.57
N LEU A 82 -20.83 -30.57 0.51
CA LEU A 82 -20.69 -29.12 0.62
C LEU A 82 -21.85 -28.49 1.37
N GLU A 83 -23.09 -28.96 1.16
CA GLU A 83 -24.25 -28.44 1.88
C GLU A 83 -24.13 -28.68 3.39
N GLN A 84 -23.63 -29.85 3.80
CA GLN A 84 -23.32 -30.15 5.21
C GLN A 84 -22.10 -29.38 5.74
N PHE A 85 -21.13 -29.05 4.89
CA PHE A 85 -19.96 -28.29 5.30
C PHE A 85 -20.33 -26.85 5.71
N VAL A 86 -21.29 -26.24 5.00
CA VAL A 86 -21.77 -24.88 5.27
C VAL A 86 -22.53 -24.78 6.59
N THR A 87 -23.14 -25.88 7.06
CA THR A 87 -23.84 -25.94 8.33
C THR A 87 -22.93 -26.20 9.54
N LEU A 88 -21.62 -26.43 9.34
CA LEU A 88 -20.69 -26.64 10.44
C LEU A 88 -20.50 -25.37 11.30
N PRO A 89 -20.49 -25.49 12.64
CA PRO A 89 -20.26 -24.35 13.54
C PRO A 89 -18.97 -23.58 13.25
N LEU A 90 -17.91 -24.29 12.84
CA LEU A 90 -16.62 -23.71 12.49
C LEU A 90 -16.72 -22.76 11.29
N PHE A 91 -17.53 -23.12 10.29
CA PHE A 91 -17.73 -22.31 9.09
C PHE A 91 -18.42 -20.98 9.44
N PHE A 92 -19.45 -21.03 10.28
CA PHE A 92 -20.11 -19.83 10.79
C PHE A 92 -19.17 -18.93 11.59
N GLN A 93 -18.27 -19.52 12.40
CA GLN A 93 -17.29 -18.77 13.16
C GLN A 93 -16.28 -18.04 12.25
N VAL A 94 -15.80 -18.70 11.19
CA VAL A 94 -14.90 -18.09 10.20
C VAL A 94 -15.61 -16.95 9.45
N PHE A 95 -16.86 -17.14 9.06
CA PHE A 95 -17.66 -16.08 8.42
C PHE A 95 -17.85 -14.88 9.35
N PHE A 96 -18.20 -15.13 10.62
CA PHE A 96 -18.36 -14.08 11.61
C PHE A 96 -17.07 -13.26 11.78
N PHE A 97 -15.93 -13.91 11.94
CA PHE A 97 -14.64 -13.21 12.06
C PHE A 97 -14.26 -12.47 10.79
N ARG A 98 -14.57 -13.03 9.61
CA ARG A 98 -14.37 -12.34 8.34
C ARG A 98 -15.19 -11.06 8.27
N ASP A 99 -16.47 -11.13 8.63
CA ASP A 99 -17.38 -9.99 8.55
C ASP A 99 -16.99 -8.91 9.56
N GLU A 100 -16.57 -9.30 10.77
CA GLU A 100 -16.03 -8.39 11.78
C GLU A 100 -14.74 -7.70 11.30
N LEU A 101 -13.82 -8.46 10.69
CA LEU A 101 -12.58 -7.92 10.15
C LEU A 101 -12.85 -6.95 8.99
N VAL A 102 -13.74 -7.30 8.06
CA VAL A 102 -14.14 -6.43 6.96
C VAL A 102 -14.71 -5.12 7.50
N LYS A 103 -15.61 -5.19 8.49
CA LYS A 103 -16.17 -4.00 9.13
C LYS A 103 -15.12 -3.13 9.79
N SER A 104 -14.16 -3.74 10.49
CA SER A 104 -13.02 -3.04 11.11
C SER A 104 -12.14 -2.32 10.09
N ILE A 105 -11.86 -2.97 8.95
CA ILE A 105 -11.11 -2.39 7.83
C ILE A 105 -11.88 -1.23 7.21
N GLU A 106 -13.18 -1.38 6.96
CA GLU A 106 -14.03 -0.32 6.40
C GLU A 106 -14.13 0.90 7.32
N GLU A 107 -14.28 0.69 8.63
CA GLU A 107 -14.28 1.76 9.62
C GLU A 107 -12.93 2.48 9.66
N LEU A 108 -11.81 1.75 9.58
CA LEU A 108 -10.48 2.34 9.56
C LEU A 108 -10.23 3.14 8.28
N ALA A 109 -10.60 2.61 7.12
CA ALA A 109 -10.49 3.31 5.83
C ALA A 109 -11.34 4.58 5.80
N SER A 110 -12.54 4.54 6.40
CA SER A 110 -13.42 5.71 6.53
C SER A 110 -12.80 6.79 7.41
N LYS A 111 -12.24 6.40 8.57
CA LYS A 111 -11.53 7.32 9.46
C LYS A 111 -10.29 7.91 8.81
N LEU A 112 -9.53 7.11 8.06
CA LEU A 112 -8.36 7.57 7.32
C LEU A 112 -8.76 8.63 6.28
N SER A 113 -9.78 8.34 5.48
CA SER A 113 -10.29 9.26 4.45
C SER A 113 -10.79 10.58 5.05
N GLU A 114 -11.50 10.52 6.18
CA GLU A 114 -11.96 11.73 6.88
C GLU A 114 -10.78 12.56 7.42
N LEU A 115 -9.73 11.89 7.91
CA LEU A 115 -8.55 12.55 8.43
C LEU A 115 -7.70 13.17 7.31
N GLU A 116 -7.61 12.50 6.15
CA GLU A 116 -7.01 13.05 4.92
C GLU A 116 -7.75 14.29 4.45
N ALA A 117 -9.09 14.26 4.37
CA ALA A 117 -9.90 15.42 4.01
C ALA A 117 -9.70 16.60 4.97
N LYS A 118 -9.67 16.34 6.30
CA LYS A 118 -9.41 17.38 7.31
C LYS A 118 -7.99 17.93 7.26
N LEU A 119 -7.00 17.10 6.90
CA LEU A 119 -5.61 17.51 6.71
C LEU A 119 -5.49 18.41 5.49
N GLU A 120 -6.16 18.06 4.39
CA GLU A 120 -6.17 18.83 3.15
C GLU A 120 -6.89 20.18 3.34
N GLU A 121 -8.03 20.19 4.03
CA GLU A 121 -8.74 21.42 4.40
C GLU A 121 -7.86 22.36 5.22
N LYS A 122 -7.18 21.85 6.26
CA LYS A 122 -6.24 22.65 7.06
C LYS A 122 -5.06 23.14 6.21
N SER A 123 -4.51 22.29 5.34
CA SER A 123 -3.40 22.66 4.47
C SER A 123 -3.81 23.78 3.51
N PHE A 124 -4.99 23.69 2.92
CA PHE A 124 -5.58 24.73 2.09
C PHE A 124 -5.84 26.00 2.88
N PHE A 125 -6.42 25.91 4.08
CA PHE A 125 -6.65 27.05 4.96
C PHE A 125 -5.34 27.79 5.28
N TYR A 126 -4.28 27.07 5.66
CA TYR A 126 -2.98 27.66 5.93
C TYR A 126 -2.36 28.26 4.66
N LEU A 127 -2.52 27.65 3.49
CA LEU A 127 -2.05 28.19 2.22
C LEU A 127 -2.76 29.50 1.87
N VAL A 128 -4.08 29.55 1.98
CA VAL A 128 -4.89 30.76 1.73
C VAL A 128 -4.56 31.85 2.74
N PHE A 129 -4.52 31.52 4.03
CA PHE A 129 -4.12 32.45 5.08
C PHE A 129 -2.70 32.99 4.85
N PHE A 130 -1.77 32.14 4.41
CA PHE A 130 -0.40 32.53 4.06
C PHE A 130 -0.37 33.49 2.86
N VAL A 131 -1.08 33.19 1.77
CA VAL A 131 -1.16 34.06 0.58
C VAL A 131 -1.78 35.42 0.93
N GLN A 132 -2.82 35.43 1.76
CA GLN A 132 -3.49 36.66 2.19
C GLN A 132 -2.65 37.48 3.19
N SER A 133 -1.82 36.81 3.99
CA SER A 133 -0.90 37.42 4.96
C SER A 133 0.45 37.83 4.33
N GLN A 134 0.74 37.44 3.08
CA GLN A 134 1.93 37.83 2.29
C GLN A 134 1.94 39.32 1.86
N SER A 135 1.27 40.19 2.60
CA SER A 135 1.54 41.64 2.57
C SER A 135 2.85 42.05 3.31
N LYS A 136 3.90 41.18 3.26
CA LYS A 136 5.34 41.32 3.65
C LYS A 136 5.75 40.76 5.07
N PRO A 137 6.99 40.27 5.31
CA PRO A 137 7.55 39.01 4.78
C PRO A 137 8.37 38.11 5.77
N ALA A 138 8.51 36.84 5.37
CA ALA A 138 9.73 35.98 5.37
C ALA A 138 10.34 35.30 6.61
N PHE A 139 10.21 35.75 7.86
CA PHE A 139 11.14 35.22 8.90
C PHE A 139 10.69 33.94 9.64
N PHE A 140 9.43 33.55 9.56
CA PHE A 140 8.90 32.45 10.39
C PHE A 140 8.78 31.09 9.67
N PHE A 141 9.13 31.05 8.39
CA PHE A 141 8.72 30.00 7.45
C PHE A 141 9.56 28.70 7.51
N GLU A 142 10.72 28.73 8.19
CA GLU A 142 11.70 27.66 8.07
C GLU A 142 11.50 26.49 9.04
N SER A 143 10.78 26.69 10.16
CA SER A 143 10.77 25.70 11.26
C SER A 143 9.58 24.73 11.28
N PHE A 144 8.41 25.12 10.73
CA PHE A 144 7.17 24.36 10.93
C PHE A 144 6.76 23.49 9.73
N PHE A 145 6.92 23.98 8.50
CA PHE A 145 6.48 23.25 7.30
C PHE A 145 7.45 22.14 6.83
N LEU A 146 8.73 22.21 7.23
CA LEU A 146 9.74 21.22 6.87
C LEU A 146 9.50 19.81 7.47
N LYS A 147 8.60 19.68 8.45
CA LYS A 147 8.53 18.49 9.32
C LYS A 147 7.43 17.47 8.95
N ALA A 148 6.44 17.83 8.11
CA ALA A 148 5.18 17.07 8.08
C ALA A 148 4.90 16.22 6.82
N CYS A 149 5.45 16.52 5.63
CA CYS A 149 5.19 15.70 4.43
C CYS A 149 6.28 15.91 3.37
N SER A 150 7.16 14.93 3.16
CA SER A 150 8.28 15.02 2.20
C SER A 150 7.79 15.31 0.77
N SER A 151 6.78 14.58 0.31
CA SER A 151 6.21 14.73 -1.04
C SER A 151 5.50 16.08 -1.23
N CYS A 152 4.77 16.55 -0.22
CA CYS A 152 4.06 17.83 -0.28
C CYS A 152 5.04 19.02 -0.36
N ILE A 153 6.21 18.91 0.29
CA ILE A 153 7.28 19.91 0.21
C ILE A 153 7.81 20.00 -1.22
N PHE A 154 8.04 18.87 -1.91
CA PHE A 154 8.51 18.90 -3.30
C PHE A 154 7.52 19.58 -4.25
N PHE A 155 6.22 19.26 -4.15
CA PHE A 155 5.20 19.91 -4.98
C PHE A 155 5.03 21.39 -4.62
N ALA A 156 5.01 21.74 -3.34
CA ALA A 156 4.94 23.14 -2.91
C ALA A 156 6.13 23.95 -3.45
N LEU A 157 7.36 23.43 -3.30
CA LEU A 157 8.57 24.05 -3.85
C LEU A 157 8.53 24.17 -5.36
N PHE A 158 7.99 23.18 -6.07
CA PHE A 158 7.82 23.24 -7.53
C PHE A 158 6.88 24.37 -7.95
N PHE A 159 5.69 24.49 -7.34
CA PHE A 159 4.77 25.58 -7.63
C PHE A 159 5.34 26.96 -7.26
N LEU A 160 5.98 27.08 -6.10
CA LEU A 160 6.65 28.32 -5.67
C LEU A 160 7.74 28.74 -6.67
N LEU A 161 8.55 27.79 -7.14
CA LEU A 161 9.62 28.05 -8.08
C LEU A 161 9.09 28.46 -9.45
N LYS A 162 7.99 27.85 -9.90
CA LYS A 162 7.29 28.20 -11.14
C LYS A 162 6.72 29.62 -11.11
N VAL A 163 6.05 29.99 -10.01
CA VAL A 163 5.55 31.36 -9.80
C VAL A 163 6.72 32.36 -9.78
N ALA A 164 7.78 32.07 -9.03
CA ALA A 164 8.95 32.95 -8.96
C ALA A 164 9.73 33.04 -10.30
N ALA A 165 9.65 32.03 -11.17
CA ALA A 165 10.22 32.07 -12.51
C ALA A 165 9.41 32.97 -13.45
N HIS A 166 8.07 32.89 -13.36
CA HIS A 166 7.14 33.75 -14.10
C HIS A 166 7.24 35.22 -13.66
N GLU A 167 7.26 35.48 -12.35
CA GLU A 167 7.43 36.84 -11.82
C GLU A 167 8.75 37.47 -12.28
N ALA A 168 9.85 36.71 -12.28
CA ALA A 168 11.14 37.20 -12.81
C ALA A 168 11.11 37.46 -14.33
N GLU A 169 10.25 36.77 -15.07
CA GLU A 169 10.02 37.02 -16.50
C GLU A 169 9.23 38.33 -16.69
N GLU A 170 8.12 38.51 -15.99
CA GLU A 170 7.32 39.74 -16.03
C GLU A 170 8.13 40.97 -15.60
N GLU A 171 8.98 40.85 -14.57
CA GLU A 171 9.90 41.91 -14.17
C GLU A 171 10.92 42.20 -15.28
N SER A 172 11.43 41.17 -15.97
CA SER A 172 12.35 41.37 -17.09
C SER A 172 11.68 42.05 -18.29
N ASP A 173 10.40 41.75 -18.54
CA ASP A 173 9.60 42.40 -19.58
C ASP A 173 9.32 43.85 -19.22
N THR A 174 8.98 44.13 -17.95
CA THR A 174 8.81 45.50 -17.45
C THR A 174 10.08 46.33 -17.61
N ILE A 175 11.25 45.76 -17.30
CA ILE A 175 12.56 46.41 -17.50
C ILE A 175 12.80 46.70 -18.99
N ALA A 176 12.41 45.80 -19.88
CA ALA A 176 12.53 46.00 -21.32
C ALA A 176 11.61 47.12 -21.82
N GLU A 177 10.36 47.15 -21.40
CA GLU A 177 9.41 48.21 -21.75
C GLU A 177 9.86 49.57 -21.22
N ASP A 178 10.34 49.66 -19.98
CA ASP A 178 10.84 50.92 -19.43
C ASP A 178 12.07 51.45 -20.18
N PHE A 179 12.91 50.57 -20.74
CA PHE A 179 14.00 50.97 -21.63
C PHE A 179 13.50 51.47 -22.99
N LEU A 180 12.53 50.79 -23.59
CA LEU A 180 11.91 51.21 -24.86
C LEU A 180 11.19 52.55 -24.74
N GLU A 181 10.58 52.82 -23.59
CA GLU A 181 9.96 54.10 -23.25
C GLU A 181 10.96 55.19 -22.86
N GLY A 182 12.26 54.86 -22.78
CA GLY A 182 13.33 55.81 -22.46
C GLY A 182 13.38 56.24 -21.00
N LYS A 183 12.75 55.48 -20.08
CA LYS A 183 12.74 55.76 -18.64
C LYS A 183 14.02 55.31 -17.94
N THR A 184 14.80 54.41 -18.54
CA THR A 184 16.05 53.88 -17.98
C THR A 184 17.23 54.12 -18.93
N PHE A 185 18.44 54.29 -18.37
CA PHE A 185 19.67 54.43 -19.16
C PHE A 185 20.23 53.06 -19.55
N PHE A 186 21.00 53.02 -20.64
CA PHE A 186 21.53 51.79 -21.22
C PHE A 186 22.22 50.86 -20.21
N TYR A 187 23.09 51.41 -19.35
CA TYR A 187 23.83 50.58 -18.39
C TYR A 187 22.91 50.01 -17.30
N ASP A 188 21.97 50.81 -16.79
CA ASP A 188 20.99 50.38 -15.77
C ASP A 188 20.06 49.30 -16.33
N PHE A 189 19.60 49.48 -17.58
CA PHE A 189 18.87 48.47 -18.32
C PHE A 189 19.70 47.20 -18.49
N PHE A 190 20.92 47.31 -19.03
CA PHE A 190 21.76 46.17 -19.35
C PHE A 190 22.04 45.29 -18.13
N PHE A 191 22.41 45.89 -16.99
CA PHE A 191 22.66 45.14 -15.76
C PHE A 191 21.38 44.51 -15.21
N SER A 192 20.31 45.29 -15.06
CA SER A 192 19.05 44.81 -14.46
C SER A 192 18.37 43.74 -15.32
N PHE A 193 18.34 43.94 -16.64
CA PHE A 193 17.76 43.00 -17.59
C PHE A 193 18.55 41.69 -17.66
N MET A 194 19.88 41.77 -17.72
CA MET A 194 20.74 40.57 -17.71
C MET A 194 20.63 39.81 -16.39
N GLU A 195 20.59 40.51 -15.26
CA GLU A 195 20.38 39.90 -13.95
C GLU A 195 19.04 39.15 -13.90
N LYS A 196 17.93 39.82 -14.24
CA LYS A 196 16.58 39.22 -14.18
C LYS A 196 16.39 38.08 -15.18
N ARG A 197 16.89 38.22 -16.41
CA ARG A 197 16.87 37.12 -17.41
C ARG A 197 17.67 35.93 -16.95
N THR A 198 18.88 36.14 -16.42
CA THR A 198 19.71 35.05 -15.87
C THR A 198 19.01 34.35 -14.71
N LEU A 199 18.40 35.12 -13.81
CA LEU A 199 17.63 34.60 -12.68
C LEU A 199 16.43 33.77 -13.14
N CYS A 200 15.64 34.25 -14.10
CA CYS A 200 14.52 33.53 -14.69
C CYS A 200 14.98 32.19 -15.29
N HIS A 201 16.03 32.20 -16.12
CA HIS A 201 16.59 30.98 -16.72
C HIS A 201 17.09 29.98 -15.67
N CYS A 202 17.78 30.46 -14.62
CA CYS A 202 18.24 29.61 -13.53
C CYS A 202 17.07 28.99 -12.75
N ARG A 203 15.98 29.74 -12.53
CA ARG A 203 14.77 29.23 -11.86
C ARG A 203 14.06 28.19 -12.71
N ARG A 204 13.91 28.40 -14.02
CA ARG A 204 13.35 27.39 -14.94
C ARG A 204 14.19 26.10 -14.99
N ALA A 205 15.51 26.23 -15.07
CA ALA A 205 16.39 25.06 -15.04
C ALA A 205 16.26 24.27 -13.72
N LYS A 206 16.11 24.97 -12.59
CA LYS A 206 15.84 24.34 -11.30
C LYS A 206 14.44 23.72 -11.23
N GLU A 207 13.42 24.35 -11.82
CA GLU A 207 12.06 23.81 -11.95
C GLU A 207 12.08 22.48 -12.70
N GLU A 208 12.73 22.43 -13.87
CA GLU A 208 12.87 21.20 -14.67
C GLU A 208 13.60 20.10 -13.91
N LYS A 209 14.67 20.45 -13.17
CA LYS A 209 15.42 19.49 -12.35
C LYS A 209 14.59 18.96 -11.18
N LEU A 210 13.80 19.82 -10.54
CA LEU A 210 12.90 19.44 -9.46
C LEU A 210 11.75 18.56 -9.99
N GLN A 211 11.21 18.87 -11.17
CA GLN A 211 10.20 18.06 -11.84
C GLN A 211 10.73 16.66 -12.17
N GLN A 212 11.97 16.56 -12.66
CA GLN A 212 12.64 15.27 -12.87
C GLN A 212 12.79 14.49 -11.56
N ALA A 213 13.20 15.16 -10.47
CA ALA A 213 13.33 14.52 -9.16
C ALA A 213 11.99 14.00 -8.61
N ILE A 214 10.91 14.78 -8.76
CA ILE A 214 9.55 14.38 -8.38
C ILE A 214 9.08 13.17 -9.20
N ALA A 215 9.28 13.19 -10.52
CA ALA A 215 8.90 12.09 -11.41
C ALA A 215 9.64 10.78 -11.07
N MET A 216 10.94 10.88 -10.80
CA MET A 216 11.76 9.73 -10.36
C MET A 216 11.29 9.21 -9.00
N HIS A 217 11.04 10.09 -8.02
CA HIS A 217 10.55 9.68 -6.69
C HIS A 217 9.17 9.01 -6.76
N SER A 218 8.32 9.44 -7.69
CA SER A 218 7.00 8.84 -7.93
C SER A 218 7.11 7.41 -8.46
N GLN A 219 8.08 7.14 -9.34
CA GLN A 219 8.35 5.80 -9.87
C GLN A 219 8.88 4.83 -8.81
N PHE A 220 9.70 5.31 -7.87
CA PHE A 220 10.18 4.49 -6.76
C PHE A 220 9.04 4.03 -5.83
N HIS A 221 8.01 4.85 -5.63
CA HIS A 221 6.87 4.50 -4.77
C HIS A 221 5.82 3.60 -5.46
N ALA A 222 5.92 3.41 -6.79
CA ALA A 222 5.07 2.49 -7.56
C ALA A 222 5.69 1.09 -7.72
N LEU A 223 6.94 0.90 -7.29
CA LEU A 223 7.70 -0.34 -7.41
C LEU A 223 7.86 -1.10 -6.07
N PHE A 224 7.26 -0.59 -4.99
CA PHE A 224 7.14 -1.24 -3.68
C PHE A 224 5.68 -1.25 -3.24
#